data_AF-A0A1I7UZ51-F1
#
_entry.id   AF-A0A1I7UZ51-F1
#
_cell.length_a   1.000
_cell.length_b   1.000
_cell.length_c   1.000
_cell.angle_alpha   90.00
_cell.angle_beta   90.00
_cell.angle_gamma   90.00
#
_symmetry.space_group_name_H-M   'P 1'
#
loop_
_entity.id
_entity.type
_entity.pdbx_description
1 polymer ?
#
loop_
_entity_poly.entity_id
_entity_poly.type
_entity_poly.pdbx_seq_one_letter_code
_entity_poly.pdbx_strand_id
1 'polypeptide(L)'
;MKETDPTFECIPKVWTELVNSTWRILKEGVDCKAKCFDGTKSAREVVEDAFKPPGRVHCEFLEAVCWDENQEAYGTIHTQVIPKPRPPATVPGLPNVIVITVDSMNWGMARRSIPAFLEYFYTEFQGIEFPFVNKLAENSKPNGFPLWFGKSTEYGRRVDWAEIKPDWDFDTSCETKLDDQSHIFKDFSRAGYATVLMEDGVFSLLDSFPTCVGFDNEFVDHNFRVFNHIQERRGSRSTQNRLDGSLCKEYHHAMFDYLEQSLNVYTDRPIFSWMWPAKISHNQVDGIKRMDQFLINFFKRNKKTLENSFVFFAADHGYRFGEVTSLLEFAYTANFTTYRIAVKTKSPQYAYFETLLKYDPSTDKTEFEKVLRLDEYGGTVECTDSIRHEPLCHCRE
;
A
#
# COMPACT_ATOMS: atom_id res chain seq x y z
N MET A 1 1.71 -21.05 -4.02
CA MET A 1 0.79 -20.09 -4.66
C MET A 1 0.11 -20.80 -5.82
N LYS A 2 -1.22 -20.92 -5.81
CA LYS A 2 -2.03 -21.57 -6.86
C LYS A 2 -2.25 -20.63 -8.07
N GLU A 3 -1.22 -19.89 -8.47
CA GLU A 3 -1.29 -18.88 -9.54
C GLU A 3 -0.65 -19.35 -10.86
N THR A 4 -0.19 -20.60 -10.94
CA THR A 4 0.47 -21.14 -12.13
C THR A 4 -0.46 -21.90 -13.08
N ASP A 5 -1.76 -21.95 -12.79
CA ASP A 5 -2.74 -22.61 -13.66
C ASP A 5 -3.68 -21.56 -14.31
N PRO A 6 -3.48 -21.21 -15.60
CA PRO A 6 -4.33 -20.28 -16.32
C PRO A 6 -5.78 -20.77 -16.53
N THR A 7 -6.10 -22.02 -16.14
CA THR A 7 -7.46 -22.56 -16.14
C THR A 7 -8.15 -22.46 -14.77
N PHE A 8 -7.44 -22.04 -13.73
CA PHE A 8 -8.00 -21.87 -12.39
C PHE A 8 -8.76 -20.54 -12.29
N GLU A 9 -10.08 -20.60 -12.50
CA GLU A 9 -10.97 -19.47 -12.23
C GLU A 9 -11.15 -19.33 -10.71
N CYS A 10 -10.42 -18.38 -10.11
CA CYS A 10 -10.46 -18.14 -8.69
C CYS A 10 -11.73 -17.35 -8.32
N ILE A 11 -12.84 -18.04 -8.03
CA ILE A 11 -14.10 -17.41 -7.64
C ILE A 11 -14.19 -17.34 -6.10
N PRO A 12 -14.21 -16.14 -5.49
CA PRO A 12 -14.38 -16.02 -4.05
C PRO A 12 -15.72 -16.61 -3.60
N LYS A 13 -15.69 -17.43 -2.54
CA LYS A 13 -16.91 -17.92 -1.89
C LYS A 13 -17.64 -16.75 -1.22
N VAL A 14 -18.90 -16.50 -1.59
CA VAL A 14 -19.73 -15.42 -1.02
C VAL A 14 -20.99 -16.03 -0.40
N TRP A 15 -21.14 -15.90 0.92
CA TRP A 15 -22.29 -16.43 1.66
C TRP A 15 -23.16 -15.34 2.28
N THR A 16 -22.62 -14.14 2.42
CA THR A 16 -23.30 -12.99 3.00
C THR A 16 -22.96 -11.75 2.17
N GLU A 17 -23.81 -10.74 2.26
CA GLU A 17 -23.60 -9.44 1.61
C GLU A 17 -23.91 -8.30 2.58
N LEU A 18 -23.32 -7.13 2.33
CA LEU A 18 -23.65 -5.86 2.98
C LEU A 18 -23.85 -4.81 1.89
N VAL A 19 -25.08 -4.30 1.75
CA VAL A 19 -25.43 -3.28 0.75
C VAL A 19 -26.32 -2.24 1.40
N ASN A 20 -25.98 -0.95 1.24
CA ASN A 20 -26.73 0.19 1.81
C ASN A 20 -27.06 -0.03 3.29
N SER A 21 -26.02 -0.38 4.06
CA SER A 21 -26.11 -0.65 5.50
C SER A 21 -27.11 -1.75 5.89
N THR A 22 -27.45 -2.65 4.97
CA THR A 22 -28.29 -3.83 5.22
C THR A 22 -27.50 -5.07 4.89
N TRP A 23 -27.29 -5.95 5.88
CA TRP A 23 -26.57 -7.20 5.70
C TRP A 23 -27.55 -8.38 5.58
N ARG A 24 -27.21 -9.35 4.72
CA ARG A 24 -28.06 -10.49 4.38
C ARG A 24 -27.26 -11.77 4.23
N ILE A 25 -27.97 -12.90 4.32
CA ILE A 25 -27.45 -14.23 4.05
C ILE A 25 -27.87 -14.61 2.63
N LEU A 26 -26.90 -15.00 1.81
CA LEU A 26 -27.09 -15.46 0.43
C LEU A 26 -27.09 -16.99 0.31
N LYS A 27 -26.41 -17.67 1.23
CA LYS A 27 -26.33 -19.14 1.24
C LYS A 27 -27.53 -19.73 1.98
N GLU A 28 -28.29 -20.58 1.29
CA GLU A 28 -29.35 -21.36 1.94
C GLU A 28 -28.78 -22.45 2.86
N GLY A 29 -29.50 -22.74 3.94
CA GLY A 29 -29.19 -23.85 4.85
C GLY A 29 -28.09 -23.60 5.88
N VAL A 30 -27.59 -22.37 6.01
CA VAL A 30 -26.57 -21.99 7.01
C VAL A 30 -27.15 -21.00 8.03
N ASP A 31 -26.71 -21.10 9.29
CA ASP A 31 -26.97 -20.07 10.30
C ASP A 31 -25.84 -19.05 10.25
N CYS A 32 -26.14 -17.78 9.99
CA CYS A 32 -25.13 -16.71 10.04
C CYS A 32 -25.55 -15.61 10.99
N LYS A 33 -24.56 -15.02 11.66
CA LYS A 33 -24.72 -13.84 12.49
C LYS A 33 -23.62 -12.85 12.16
N ALA A 34 -23.90 -11.57 12.38
CA ALA A 34 -22.93 -10.52 12.16
C ALA A 34 -22.81 -9.58 13.36
N LYS A 35 -21.63 -8.99 13.56
CA LYS A 35 -21.39 -7.98 14.58
C LYS A 35 -20.61 -6.80 14.00
N CYS A 36 -20.97 -5.61 14.47
CA CYS A 36 -20.31 -4.37 14.11
C CYS A 36 -19.05 -4.16 14.94
N PHE A 37 -18.05 -3.54 14.31
CA PHE A 37 -16.86 -3.05 14.97
C PHE A 37 -16.68 -1.56 14.69
N ASP A 38 -16.37 -0.82 15.76
CA ASP A 38 -16.05 0.60 15.69
C ASP A 38 -14.71 0.87 16.37
N GLY A 39 -13.97 1.82 15.80
CA GLY A 39 -12.72 2.30 16.37
C GLY A 39 -12.97 3.22 17.56
N THR A 40 -12.03 3.21 18.50
CA THR A 40 -11.94 4.21 19.57
C THR A 40 -10.53 4.79 19.59
N LYS A 41 -10.37 6.02 20.11
CA LYS A 41 -9.09 6.76 20.03
C LYS A 41 -8.66 6.90 18.57
N SER A 42 -7.37 6.81 18.24
CA SER A 42 -6.89 6.72 16.84
C SER A 42 -7.15 5.34 16.18
N ALA A 43 -8.29 4.72 16.46
CA ALA A 43 -8.63 3.32 16.16
C ALA A 43 -7.64 2.27 16.70
N ARG A 44 -6.95 2.59 17.81
CA ARG A 44 -6.00 1.68 18.50
C ARG A 44 -6.67 0.56 19.27
N GLU A 45 -7.91 0.81 19.64
CA GLU A 45 -8.79 -0.09 20.34
C GLU A 45 -10.09 -0.15 19.56
N VAL A 46 -10.73 -1.31 19.54
CA VAL A 46 -12.04 -1.50 18.90
C VAL A 46 -13.05 -1.96 19.92
N VAL A 47 -14.27 -1.46 19.77
CA VAL A 47 -15.46 -1.98 20.44
C VAL A 47 -16.25 -2.84 19.47
N GLU A 48 -16.89 -3.87 19.98
CA GLU A 48 -17.71 -4.78 19.17
C GLU A 48 -19.12 -4.92 19.73
N ASP A 49 -20.08 -4.96 18.82
CA ASP A 49 -21.47 -5.27 19.13
C ASP A 49 -21.64 -6.76 19.46
N ALA A 50 -22.76 -7.09 20.11
CA ALA A 50 -23.23 -8.47 20.14
C ALA A 50 -23.63 -8.95 18.73
N PHE A 51 -23.47 -10.25 18.47
CA PHE A 51 -23.95 -10.86 17.23
C PHE A 51 -25.45 -10.65 17.03
N LYS A 52 -25.81 -10.19 15.83
CA LYS A 52 -27.18 -9.88 15.40
C LYS A 52 -27.56 -10.72 14.18
N PRO A 53 -28.87 -10.97 13.96
CA PRO A 53 -29.38 -11.57 12.73
C PRO A 53 -29.37 -10.58 11.55
N PRO A 54 -29.68 -11.03 10.32
CA PRO A 54 -29.77 -10.19 9.13
C PRO A 54 -30.62 -8.94 9.33
N GLY A 55 -30.18 -7.80 8.80
CA GLY A 55 -30.87 -6.53 8.99
C GLY A 55 -29.99 -5.31 8.80
N ARG A 56 -30.46 -4.16 9.27
CA ARG A 56 -29.71 -2.90 9.21
C ARG A 56 -28.58 -2.87 10.23
N VAL A 57 -27.46 -2.31 9.81
CA VAL A 57 -26.24 -2.09 10.61
C VAL A 57 -25.80 -0.63 10.48
N HIS A 58 -24.98 -0.16 11.42
CA HIS A 58 -24.59 1.25 11.50
C HIS A 58 -23.08 1.48 11.33
N CYS A 59 -22.29 0.41 11.28
CA CYS A 59 -20.83 0.44 11.26
C CYS A 59 -20.28 0.34 9.84
N GLU A 60 -19.05 0.83 9.66
CA GLU A 60 -18.28 0.67 8.42
C GLU A 60 -17.70 -0.73 8.27
N PHE A 61 -17.39 -1.39 9.39
CA PHE A 61 -16.75 -2.71 9.42
C PHE A 61 -17.66 -3.72 10.13
N LEU A 62 -18.17 -4.68 9.35
CA LEU A 62 -19.08 -5.71 9.83
C LEU A 62 -18.44 -7.08 9.65
N GLU A 63 -18.24 -7.81 10.73
CA GLU A 63 -17.88 -9.22 10.64
C GLU A 63 -19.14 -10.07 10.51
N ALA A 64 -19.21 -10.92 9.48
CA ALA A 64 -20.25 -11.93 9.33
C ALA A 64 -19.64 -13.33 9.40
N VAL A 65 -20.19 -14.18 10.27
CA VAL A 65 -19.75 -15.55 10.51
C VAL A 65 -20.93 -16.48 10.30
N CYS A 66 -20.69 -17.61 9.63
CA CYS A 66 -21.69 -18.64 9.40
C CYS A 66 -21.23 -20.00 9.91
N TRP A 67 -22.20 -20.75 10.42
CA TRP A 67 -22.05 -22.10 10.93
C TRP A 67 -22.83 -23.09 10.08
N ASP A 68 -22.21 -24.23 9.82
CA ASP A 68 -22.81 -25.41 9.21
C ASP A 68 -22.65 -26.56 10.21
N GLU A 69 -23.76 -27.20 10.59
CA GLU A 69 -23.78 -28.25 11.63
C GLU A 69 -23.04 -27.85 12.95
N ASN A 70 -23.20 -26.59 13.39
CA ASN A 70 -22.50 -25.97 14.54
C ASN A 70 -20.97 -25.81 14.41
N GLN A 71 -20.40 -26.06 13.23
CA GLN A 71 -19.00 -25.75 12.94
C GLN A 71 -18.89 -24.47 12.15
N GLU A 72 -17.93 -23.63 12.52
CA GLU A 72 -17.66 -22.40 11.78
C GLU A 72 -17.17 -22.75 10.36
N ALA A 73 -17.94 -22.38 9.34
CA ALA A 73 -17.71 -22.79 7.96
C ALA A 73 -17.37 -21.60 7.04
N TYR A 74 -17.62 -20.38 7.51
CA TYR A 74 -17.37 -19.15 6.77
C TYR A 74 -17.25 -17.96 7.72
N GLY A 75 -16.29 -17.09 7.43
CA GLY A 75 -16.13 -15.79 8.09
C GLY A 75 -15.66 -14.78 7.05
N THR A 76 -16.21 -13.57 7.10
CA THR A 76 -15.80 -12.48 6.24
C THR A 76 -16.00 -11.14 6.93
N ILE A 77 -15.14 -10.19 6.58
CA ILE A 77 -15.32 -8.78 6.92
C ILE A 77 -15.99 -8.12 5.72
N HIS A 78 -17.15 -7.51 5.94
CA HIS A 78 -17.78 -6.59 5.00
C HIS A 78 -17.36 -5.17 5.35
N THR A 79 -17.06 -4.38 4.34
CA THR A 79 -16.79 -2.95 4.48
C THR A 79 -17.86 -2.15 3.77
N GLN A 80 -18.16 -0.99 4.31
CA GLN A 80 -18.88 0.11 3.66
C GLN A 80 -18.30 1.42 4.16
N VAL A 81 -18.39 2.48 3.38
CA VAL A 81 -18.00 3.83 3.81
C VAL A 81 -19.27 4.61 4.16
N ILE A 82 -19.34 5.15 5.37
CA ILE A 82 -20.46 5.93 5.87
C ILE A 82 -20.01 7.40 5.92
N PRO A 83 -20.50 8.27 5.01
CA PRO A 83 -20.03 9.64 4.90
C PRO A 83 -20.09 10.39 6.24
N LYS A 84 -18.97 10.99 6.63
CA LYS A 84 -18.92 11.82 7.83
C LYS A 84 -19.45 13.22 7.51
N PRO A 85 -20.38 13.76 8.30
CA PRO A 85 -20.95 15.09 8.05
C PRO A 85 -19.85 16.15 8.21
N ARG A 86 -19.61 16.93 7.16
CA ARG A 86 -18.83 18.18 7.26
C ARG A 86 -19.40 19.24 6.33
N PRO A 87 -19.03 20.52 6.50
CA PRO A 87 -19.36 21.54 5.52
C PRO A 87 -18.87 21.15 4.11
N PRO A 88 -19.59 21.50 3.05
CA PRO A 88 -19.14 21.30 1.68
C PRO A 88 -17.77 21.94 1.45
N ALA A 89 -16.99 21.39 0.52
CA ALA A 89 -15.73 22.00 0.11
C ALA A 89 -15.96 23.45 -0.33
N THR A 90 -15.12 24.36 0.18
CA THR A 90 -15.22 25.79 -0.14
C THR A 90 -14.86 26.09 -1.60
N VAL A 91 -14.12 25.19 -2.24
CA VAL A 91 -13.74 25.29 -3.65
C VAL A 91 -14.42 24.15 -4.42
N PRO A 92 -15.32 24.45 -5.36
CA PRO A 92 -15.95 23.44 -6.19
C PRO A 92 -14.95 22.87 -7.21
N GLY A 93 -15.12 21.59 -7.56
CA GLY A 93 -14.36 20.95 -8.64
C GLY A 93 -12.91 20.58 -8.30
N LEU A 94 -12.53 20.59 -7.02
CA LEU A 94 -11.23 20.07 -6.59
C LEU A 94 -11.08 18.57 -6.95
N PRO A 95 -9.90 18.14 -7.46
CA PRO A 95 -9.65 16.74 -7.76
C PRO A 95 -9.42 15.92 -6.50
N ASN A 96 -9.70 14.62 -6.56
CA ASN A 96 -9.27 13.71 -5.50
C ASN A 96 -7.74 13.64 -5.47
N VAL A 97 -7.19 13.25 -4.32
CA VAL A 97 -5.76 12.98 -4.17
C VAL A 97 -5.61 11.60 -3.56
N ILE A 98 -4.95 10.70 -4.30
CA ILE A 98 -4.84 9.28 -3.95
C ILE A 98 -3.37 8.91 -3.96
N VAL A 99 -2.86 8.48 -2.82
CA VAL A 99 -1.47 8.04 -2.66
C VAL A 99 -1.48 6.55 -2.33
N ILE A 100 -0.79 5.74 -3.12
CA ILE A 100 -0.55 4.32 -2.89
C ILE A 100 0.95 4.15 -2.67
N THR A 101 1.36 3.90 -1.43
CA THR A 101 2.75 3.71 -1.02
C THR A 101 3.01 2.24 -0.71
N VAL A 102 3.61 1.51 -1.64
CA VAL A 102 3.92 0.09 -1.47
C VAL A 102 5.18 -0.07 -0.62
N ASP A 103 5.10 -0.85 0.46
CA ASP A 103 6.25 -1.13 1.33
C ASP A 103 7.31 -1.96 0.60
N SER A 104 8.60 -1.74 0.90
CA SER A 104 9.68 -2.66 0.49
C SER A 104 9.79 -2.88 -1.02
N MET A 105 9.39 -1.89 -1.82
CA MET A 105 9.47 -1.92 -3.28
C MET A 105 10.49 -0.91 -3.77
N ASN A 106 11.49 -1.36 -4.53
CA ASN A 106 12.36 -0.44 -5.28
C ASN A 106 11.91 -0.32 -6.75
N TRP A 107 12.41 0.70 -7.43
CA TRP A 107 12.11 0.96 -8.84
C TRP A 107 12.36 -0.26 -9.75
N GLY A 108 13.47 -0.98 -9.54
CA GLY A 108 13.79 -2.18 -10.32
C GLY A 108 12.81 -3.32 -10.09
N MET A 109 12.33 -3.51 -8.85
CA MET A 109 11.29 -4.48 -8.53
C MET A 109 9.98 -4.12 -9.21
N ALA A 110 9.55 -2.85 -9.16
CA ALA A 110 8.34 -2.41 -9.84
C ALA A 110 8.42 -2.71 -11.36
N ARG A 111 9.53 -2.34 -12.01
CA ARG A 111 9.74 -2.58 -13.45
C ARG A 111 9.72 -4.07 -13.85
N ARG A 112 10.12 -4.98 -12.96
CA ARG A 112 10.10 -6.43 -13.23
C ARG A 112 8.78 -7.10 -12.88
N SER A 113 8.14 -6.65 -11.80
CA SER A 113 7.00 -7.36 -11.21
C SER A 113 5.65 -6.81 -11.66
N ILE A 114 5.56 -5.50 -11.97
CA ILE A 114 4.31 -4.87 -12.44
C ILE A 114 4.48 -4.12 -13.79
N PRO A 115 5.15 -4.72 -14.81
CA PRO A 115 5.45 -4.03 -16.05
C PRO A 115 4.19 -3.63 -16.84
N ALA A 116 3.15 -4.46 -16.85
CA ALA A 116 1.95 -4.19 -17.64
C ALA A 116 1.14 -3.03 -17.03
N PHE A 117 1.07 -2.95 -15.69
CA PHE A 117 0.44 -1.84 -15.01
C PHE A 117 1.21 -0.54 -15.24
N LEU A 118 2.54 -0.56 -15.18
CA LEU A 118 3.34 0.65 -15.46
C LEU A 118 3.10 1.16 -16.88
N GLU A 119 3.12 0.26 -17.89
CA GLU A 119 2.80 0.63 -19.27
C GLU A 119 1.39 1.20 -19.40
N TYR A 120 0.40 0.54 -18.81
CA TYR A 120 -0.99 1.01 -18.78
C TYR A 120 -1.11 2.39 -18.11
N PHE A 121 -0.47 2.59 -16.97
CA PHE A 121 -0.50 3.86 -16.23
C PHE A 121 0.14 5.01 -17.02
N TYR A 122 1.27 4.75 -17.70
CA TYR A 122 1.92 5.75 -18.54
C TYR A 122 1.10 6.10 -19.78
N THR A 123 0.50 5.11 -20.43
CA THR A 123 -0.21 5.30 -21.70
C THR A 123 -1.62 5.86 -21.52
N GLU A 124 -2.35 5.39 -20.51
CA GLU A 124 -3.78 5.72 -20.34
C GLU A 124 -4.03 6.89 -19.39
N PHE A 125 -3.17 7.06 -18.39
CA PHE A 125 -3.27 8.17 -17.41
C PHE A 125 -2.19 9.24 -17.61
N GLN A 126 -1.38 9.13 -18.68
CA GLN A 126 -0.25 10.03 -18.94
C GLN A 126 0.71 10.11 -17.74
N GLY A 127 0.88 8.98 -17.04
CA GLY A 127 1.68 8.91 -15.82
C GLY A 127 3.11 9.38 -16.06
N ILE A 128 3.64 10.14 -15.09
CA ILE A 128 5.01 10.65 -15.11
C ILE A 128 5.84 9.83 -14.12
N GLU A 129 6.93 9.25 -14.60
CA GLU A 129 7.86 8.52 -13.75
C GLU A 129 8.92 9.46 -13.17
N PHE A 130 9.19 9.35 -11.88
CA PHE A 130 10.30 10.00 -11.19
C PHE A 130 11.37 8.96 -10.84
N PRO A 131 12.37 8.72 -11.72
CA PRO A 131 13.31 7.61 -11.54
C PRO A 131 14.37 7.84 -10.45
N PHE A 132 14.50 9.06 -9.93
CA PHE A 132 15.56 9.47 -8.99
C PHE A 132 15.01 10.02 -7.67
N VAL A 133 13.92 9.42 -7.17
CA VAL A 133 13.41 9.73 -5.82
C VAL A 133 14.23 8.95 -4.79
N ASN A 134 14.86 9.68 -3.88
CA ASN A 134 15.63 9.09 -2.79
C ASN A 134 14.77 8.94 -1.54
N LYS A 135 14.85 7.77 -0.90
CA LYS A 135 14.41 7.58 0.48
C LYS A 135 15.30 8.40 1.42
N LEU A 136 14.73 8.87 2.52
CA LEU A 136 15.48 9.57 3.57
C LEU A 136 16.16 8.58 4.53
N ALA A 137 15.59 7.39 4.70
CA ALA A 137 16.02 6.48 5.75
C ALA A 137 15.79 5.00 5.43
N GLU A 138 16.11 4.12 6.37
CA GLU A 138 16.12 2.68 6.15
C GLU A 138 14.72 2.07 6.00
N ASN A 139 13.79 2.39 6.90
CA ASN A 139 12.49 1.74 7.07
C ASN A 139 11.29 2.68 6.87
N SER A 140 10.06 2.17 6.95
CA SER A 140 8.85 2.92 6.59
C SER A 140 8.67 4.20 7.42
N LYS A 141 8.78 4.09 8.74
CA LYS A 141 8.50 5.18 9.70
C LYS A 141 9.26 6.49 9.40
N PRO A 142 10.59 6.54 9.38
CA PRO A 142 11.35 7.76 9.10
C PRO A 142 11.22 8.27 7.65
N ASN A 143 10.77 7.44 6.71
CA ASN A 143 10.37 7.91 5.38
C ASN A 143 8.95 8.48 5.37
N GLY A 144 8.08 7.97 6.24
CA GLY A 144 6.70 8.39 6.44
C GLY A 144 6.53 9.74 7.12
N PHE A 145 7.32 10.02 8.16
CA PHE A 145 7.29 11.32 8.86
C PHE A 145 7.43 12.54 7.93
N PRO A 146 8.44 12.62 7.05
CA PRO A 146 8.59 13.75 6.15
C PRO A 146 7.45 13.83 5.12
N LEU A 147 6.89 12.69 4.70
CA LEU A 147 5.74 12.65 3.81
C LEU A 147 4.46 13.18 4.46
N TRP A 148 4.22 12.86 5.73
CA TRP A 148 2.97 13.20 6.42
C TRP A 148 3.03 14.52 7.19
N PHE A 149 4.20 14.90 7.70
CA PHE A 149 4.39 16.07 8.57
C PHE A 149 5.29 17.14 7.94
N GLY A 150 6.01 16.83 6.85
CA GLY A 150 7.03 17.73 6.31
C GLY A 150 8.22 17.91 7.26
N LYS A 151 8.48 16.91 8.12
CA LYS A 151 9.51 16.92 9.16
C LYS A 151 10.37 15.68 9.06
N SER A 152 11.68 15.86 8.99
CA SER A 152 12.67 14.79 9.04
C SER A 152 12.92 14.32 10.47
N THR A 153 13.07 13.02 10.67
CA THR A 153 13.44 12.41 11.96
C THR A 153 14.84 11.82 11.93
N GLU A 154 15.52 11.89 10.78
CA GLU A 154 16.82 11.28 10.54
C GLU A 154 17.83 12.33 10.10
N TYR A 155 19.09 12.06 10.43
CA TYR A 155 20.20 12.85 9.92
C TYR A 155 20.40 12.57 8.42
N GLY A 156 20.76 13.62 7.68
CA GLY A 156 21.07 13.53 6.26
C GLY A 156 22.37 14.24 5.92
N ARG A 157 22.80 14.11 4.67
CA ARG A 157 23.89 14.90 4.10
C ARG A 157 23.50 15.40 2.72
N ARG A 158 23.84 16.65 2.44
CA ARG A 158 23.74 17.24 1.11
C ARG A 158 24.93 16.79 0.25
N VAL A 159 24.83 17.05 -1.06
CA VAL A 159 25.91 16.76 -2.03
C VAL A 159 27.21 17.52 -1.74
N ASP A 160 27.12 18.66 -1.04
CA ASP A 160 28.26 19.48 -0.59
C ASP A 160 28.81 19.03 0.78
N TRP A 161 28.39 17.86 1.26
CA TRP A 161 28.73 17.29 2.57
C TRP A 161 28.20 18.07 3.78
N ALA A 162 27.37 19.09 3.58
CA ALA A 162 26.70 19.75 4.70
C ALA A 162 25.76 18.77 5.40
N GLU A 163 25.87 18.70 6.72
CA GLU A 163 24.99 17.87 7.56
C GLU A 163 23.59 18.49 7.62
N ILE A 164 22.59 17.65 7.41
CA ILE A 164 21.18 17.96 7.63
C ILE A 164 20.83 17.37 8.99
N LYS A 165 20.44 18.22 9.93
CA LYS A 165 19.93 17.80 11.23
C LYS A 165 18.44 17.44 11.09
N PRO A 166 17.96 16.44 11.83
CA PRO A 166 16.53 16.13 11.87
C PRO A 166 15.75 17.32 12.42
N ASP A 167 14.54 17.53 11.90
CA ASP A 167 13.60 18.52 12.42
C ASP A 167 13.05 18.10 13.78
N TRP A 168 12.82 16.79 13.96
CA TRP A 168 12.28 16.18 15.17
C TRP A 168 13.22 15.11 15.72
N ASP A 169 13.40 15.14 17.03
CA ASP A 169 14.11 14.09 17.75
C ASP A 169 13.20 12.90 18.09
N PHE A 170 13.76 11.90 18.75
CA PHE A 170 13.03 10.70 19.17
C PHE A 170 11.90 11.03 20.14
N ASP A 171 12.11 11.94 21.09
CA ASP A 171 11.09 12.31 22.07
C ASP A 171 9.88 12.97 21.40
N THR A 172 10.12 13.85 20.43
CA THR A 172 9.06 14.52 19.66
C THR A 172 8.33 13.54 18.73
N SER A 173 9.09 12.71 18.01
CA SER A 173 8.52 11.79 17.01
C SER A 173 7.91 10.52 17.60
N CYS A 174 8.31 10.12 18.81
CA CYS A 174 7.93 8.83 19.39
C CYS A 174 7.23 8.91 20.75
N GLU A 175 7.73 9.72 21.70
CA GLU A 175 7.22 9.75 23.07
C GLU A 175 6.11 10.79 23.27
N THR A 176 5.96 11.73 22.33
CA THR A 176 4.95 12.79 22.37
C THR A 176 3.73 12.42 21.52
N LYS A 177 2.54 12.80 22.00
CA LYS A 177 1.29 12.67 21.23
C LYS A 177 1.32 13.58 20.00
N LEU A 178 0.93 13.05 18.85
CA LEU A 178 0.98 13.76 17.57
C LEU A 178 -0.27 14.61 17.28
N ASP A 179 -1.31 14.55 18.13
CA ASP A 179 -2.61 15.21 17.97
C ASP A 179 -2.52 16.72 17.66
N ASP A 180 -1.59 17.41 18.30
CA ASP A 180 -1.40 18.85 18.16
C ASP A 180 -0.56 19.25 16.95
N GLN A 181 0.08 18.28 16.28
CA GLN A 181 0.95 18.55 15.14
C GLN A 181 0.15 18.88 13.87
N SER A 182 0.79 19.61 12.95
CA SER A 182 0.29 19.77 11.58
C SER A 182 0.71 18.56 10.75
N HIS A 183 -0.23 18.03 9.98
CA HIS A 183 0.00 16.88 9.10
C HIS A 183 -0.91 16.95 7.88
N ILE A 184 -0.53 16.25 6.82
CA ILE A 184 -1.17 16.35 5.52
C ILE A 184 -2.66 16.01 5.55
N PHE A 185 -3.08 15.00 6.33
CA PHE A 185 -4.51 14.69 6.50
C PHE A 185 -5.29 15.86 7.13
N LYS A 186 -4.72 16.58 8.11
CA LYS A 186 -5.35 17.75 8.74
C LYS A 186 -5.51 18.89 7.75
N ASP A 187 -4.53 19.06 6.87
CA ASP A 187 -4.54 20.12 5.86
C ASP A 187 -5.58 19.83 4.76
N PHE A 188 -5.65 18.60 4.25
CA PHE A 188 -6.72 18.21 3.32
C PHE A 188 -8.10 18.25 3.97
N SER A 189 -8.21 17.80 5.22
CA SER A 189 -9.41 17.91 6.05
C SER A 189 -9.90 19.37 6.15
N ARG A 190 -8.98 20.32 6.42
CA ARG A 190 -9.28 21.77 6.45
C ARG A 190 -9.65 22.34 5.09
N ALA A 191 -9.11 21.79 4.01
CA ALA A 191 -9.48 22.14 2.64
C ALA A 191 -10.83 21.55 2.19
N GLY A 192 -11.53 20.81 3.06
CA GLY A 192 -12.87 20.27 2.79
C GLY A 192 -12.88 18.86 2.19
N TYR A 193 -11.73 18.18 2.15
CA TYR A 193 -11.67 16.79 1.70
C TYR A 193 -12.18 15.84 2.79
N ALA A 194 -12.76 14.72 2.37
CA ALA A 194 -12.87 13.54 3.24
C ALA A 194 -11.52 12.81 3.28
N THR A 195 -11.07 12.38 4.45
CA THR A 195 -9.76 11.75 4.61
C THR A 195 -9.85 10.25 4.87
N VAL A 196 -9.11 9.46 4.10
CA VAL A 196 -9.12 7.99 4.17
C VAL A 196 -7.69 7.49 4.36
N LEU A 197 -7.46 6.73 5.43
CA LEU A 197 -6.18 6.08 5.69
C LEU A 197 -6.35 4.56 5.70
N MET A 198 -5.56 3.89 4.88
CA MET A 198 -5.53 2.44 4.79
C MET A 198 -4.09 1.94 4.95
N GLU A 199 -3.82 1.36 6.10
CA GLU A 199 -2.60 0.59 6.37
C GLU A 199 -3.05 -0.85 6.63
N ASP A 200 -2.22 -1.85 6.34
CA ASP A 200 -2.59 -3.27 6.49
C ASP A 200 -2.01 -3.95 7.72
N GLY A 201 -1.79 -3.20 8.81
CA GLY A 201 -1.39 -3.72 10.11
C GLY A 201 -2.14 -3.07 11.28
N VAL A 202 -2.33 -3.79 12.39
CA VAL A 202 -2.85 -3.14 13.62
C VAL A 202 -1.83 -2.16 14.19
N PHE A 203 -0.54 -2.39 13.97
CA PHE A 203 0.49 -1.38 14.20
C PHE A 203 0.69 -0.59 12.90
N SER A 204 0.49 0.72 12.99
CA SER A 204 0.58 1.67 11.88
C SER A 204 2.01 2.19 11.71
N LEU A 205 2.28 2.89 10.62
CA LEU A 205 3.49 3.64 10.33
C LEU A 205 4.02 4.43 11.55
N LEU A 206 3.12 5.10 12.28
CA LEU A 206 3.50 6.01 13.37
C LEU A 206 3.71 5.30 14.70
N ASP A 207 3.09 4.15 14.93
CA ASP A 207 3.14 3.44 16.23
C ASP A 207 3.66 2.00 16.17
N SER A 208 4.13 1.57 15.00
CA SER A 208 4.96 0.38 14.78
C SER A 208 6.37 0.57 15.32
N PHE A 209 7.30 -0.36 15.06
CA PHE A 209 8.63 -0.40 15.68
C PHE A 209 9.51 0.84 15.38
N PRO A 210 10.20 1.41 16.39
CA PRO A 210 10.00 1.18 17.82
C PRO A 210 8.62 1.70 18.24
N THR A 211 7.89 0.96 19.08
CA THR A 211 6.52 1.31 19.46
C THR A 211 6.47 2.73 20.03
N CYS A 212 5.69 3.61 19.39
CA CYS A 212 5.58 5.02 19.72
C CYS A 212 4.16 5.39 20.15
N VAL A 213 4.04 6.54 20.83
CA VAL A 213 2.78 7.11 21.32
C VAL A 213 1.87 7.55 20.19
N GLY A 214 2.35 7.98 19.03
CA GLY A 214 1.50 8.29 17.86
C GLY A 214 0.35 9.26 18.16
N PHE A 215 -0.81 9.07 17.51
CA PHE A 215 -2.04 9.83 17.80
C PHE A 215 -2.86 9.18 18.92
N ASP A 216 -3.51 10.01 19.74
CA ASP A 216 -4.48 9.56 20.75
C ASP A 216 -5.92 9.64 20.23
N ASN A 217 -6.27 10.65 19.43
CA ASN A 217 -7.59 10.82 18.84
C ASN A 217 -7.62 10.40 17.35
N GLU A 218 -8.83 10.26 16.80
CA GLU A 218 -9.01 10.09 15.35
C GLU A 218 -8.50 11.33 14.60
N PHE A 219 -7.61 11.12 13.64
CA PHE A 219 -7.00 12.17 12.82
C PHE A 219 -7.41 12.12 11.34
N VAL A 220 -8.25 11.14 10.98
CA VAL A 220 -8.85 10.95 9.65
C VAL A 220 -10.33 10.58 9.78
N ASP A 221 -11.12 10.81 8.73
CA ASP A 221 -12.56 10.45 8.73
C ASP A 221 -12.78 8.94 8.67
N HIS A 222 -11.92 8.23 7.94
CA HIS A 222 -12.02 6.80 7.70
C HIS A 222 -10.68 6.13 7.96
N ASN A 223 -10.65 5.24 8.95
CA ASN A 223 -9.44 4.55 9.37
C ASN A 223 -9.59 3.04 9.22
N PHE A 224 -8.85 2.45 8.29
CA PHE A 224 -8.87 1.01 8.02
C PHE A 224 -8.33 0.15 9.16
N ARG A 225 -7.71 0.76 10.19
CA ARG A 225 -7.16 0.04 11.35
C ARG A 225 -8.21 -0.81 12.09
N VAL A 226 -9.50 -0.45 12.04
CA VAL A 226 -10.59 -1.27 12.58
C VAL A 226 -10.69 -2.61 11.84
N PHE A 227 -10.60 -2.60 10.50
CA PHE A 227 -10.49 -3.83 9.71
C PHE A 227 -9.32 -4.70 10.17
N ASN A 228 -8.17 -4.07 10.41
CA ASN A 228 -6.97 -4.78 10.85
C ASN A 228 -7.16 -5.46 12.21
N HIS A 229 -7.87 -4.81 13.14
CA HIS A 229 -8.21 -5.43 14.41
C HIS A 229 -9.07 -6.67 14.26
N ILE A 230 -10.06 -6.65 13.36
CA ILE A 230 -10.89 -7.83 13.08
C ILE A 230 -10.03 -8.92 12.44
N GLN A 231 -9.24 -8.57 11.42
CA GLN A 231 -8.45 -9.53 10.65
C GLN A 231 -7.30 -10.17 11.44
N GLU A 232 -6.69 -9.46 12.40
CA GLU A 232 -5.49 -9.94 13.10
C GLU A 232 -5.75 -10.39 14.55
N ARG A 233 -6.79 -9.88 15.21
CA ARG A 233 -6.92 -10.00 16.68
C ARG A 233 -8.30 -10.41 17.17
N ARG A 234 -9.37 -9.93 16.54
CA ARG A 234 -10.74 -9.98 17.13
C ARG A 234 -11.74 -10.83 16.35
N GLY A 235 -11.53 -11.00 15.05
CA GLY A 235 -12.41 -11.81 14.21
C GLY A 235 -12.35 -13.29 14.56
N SER A 236 -13.36 -14.02 14.13
CA SER A 236 -13.45 -15.47 14.19
C SER A 236 -12.33 -16.14 13.40
N ARG A 237 -12.13 -17.44 13.63
CA ARG A 237 -11.04 -18.17 12.99
C ARG A 237 -11.17 -18.15 11.46
N SER A 238 -12.35 -18.33 10.91
CA SER A 238 -12.59 -18.31 9.47
C SER A 238 -12.38 -16.92 8.89
N THR A 239 -12.75 -15.86 9.63
CA THR A 239 -12.50 -14.47 9.22
C THR A 239 -11.00 -14.19 9.13
N GLN A 240 -10.24 -14.52 10.18
CA GLN A 240 -8.79 -14.27 10.21
C GLN A 240 -8.01 -15.05 9.13
N ASN A 241 -8.54 -16.19 8.67
CA ASN A 241 -7.95 -16.98 7.58
C ASN A 241 -8.50 -16.61 6.18
N ARG A 242 -9.42 -15.64 6.08
CA ARG A 242 -10.13 -15.34 4.81
C ARG A 242 -9.27 -14.70 3.73
N LEU A 243 -8.19 -14.02 4.13
CA LEU A 243 -7.35 -13.15 3.28
C LEU A 243 -5.92 -13.68 3.07
N ASP A 244 -5.71 -14.98 3.23
CA ASP A 244 -4.40 -15.63 3.00
C ASP A 244 -4.16 -16.01 1.52
N GLY A 245 -5.08 -15.66 0.62
CA GLY A 245 -5.07 -16.03 -0.80
C GLY A 245 -5.69 -17.39 -1.13
N SER A 246 -5.88 -18.28 -0.14
CA SER A 246 -6.45 -19.63 -0.37
C SER A 246 -7.89 -19.61 -0.87
N LEU A 247 -8.61 -18.52 -0.59
CA LEU A 247 -10.00 -18.28 -0.95
C LEU A 247 -10.18 -17.12 -1.94
N CYS A 248 -9.18 -16.93 -2.83
CA CYS A 248 -9.22 -15.94 -3.91
C CYS A 248 -9.28 -14.48 -3.44
N LYS A 249 -8.95 -14.23 -2.18
CA LYS A 249 -8.88 -12.89 -1.60
C LYS A 249 -7.63 -12.79 -0.74
N GLU A 250 -7.02 -11.62 -0.81
CA GLU A 250 -5.79 -11.26 -0.10
C GLU A 250 -6.05 -9.92 0.58
N TYR A 251 -5.14 -9.52 1.47
CA TYR A 251 -5.31 -8.30 2.25
C TYR A 251 -5.46 -7.04 1.39
N HIS A 252 -4.61 -6.89 0.37
CA HIS A 252 -4.64 -5.74 -0.53
C HIS A 252 -5.99 -5.62 -1.26
N HIS A 253 -6.62 -6.75 -1.63
CA HIS A 253 -7.96 -6.73 -2.24
C HIS A 253 -8.97 -5.98 -1.36
N ALA A 254 -8.98 -6.21 -0.04
CA ALA A 254 -9.88 -5.51 0.86
C ALA A 254 -9.58 -4.01 1.01
N MET A 255 -8.31 -3.61 0.95
CA MET A 255 -7.93 -2.19 0.96
C MET A 255 -8.43 -1.47 -0.29
N PHE A 256 -8.25 -2.08 -1.46
CA PHE A 256 -8.72 -1.51 -2.72
C PHE A 256 -10.25 -1.53 -2.85
N ASP A 257 -10.94 -2.53 -2.30
CA ASP A 257 -12.41 -2.51 -2.19
C ASP A 257 -12.86 -1.29 -1.36
N TYR A 258 -12.18 -0.99 -0.24
CA TYR A 258 -12.50 0.15 0.61
C TYR A 258 -12.18 1.50 -0.03
N LEU A 259 -11.08 1.59 -0.78
CA LEU A 259 -10.77 2.76 -1.60
C LEU A 259 -11.85 2.99 -2.67
N GLU A 260 -12.26 1.95 -3.39
CA GLU A 260 -13.33 2.02 -4.39
C GLU A 260 -14.67 2.46 -3.79
N GLN A 261 -15.02 1.97 -2.60
CA GLN A 261 -16.19 2.44 -1.86
C GLN A 261 -16.07 3.93 -1.49
N SER A 262 -14.90 4.36 -1.04
CA SER A 262 -14.63 5.76 -0.66
C SER A 262 -14.77 6.71 -1.84
N LEU A 263 -14.27 6.31 -3.00
CA LEU A 263 -14.35 7.07 -4.26
C LEU A 263 -15.79 7.25 -4.76
N ASN A 264 -16.68 6.32 -4.42
CA ASN A 264 -18.06 6.31 -4.92
C ASN A 264 -19.05 6.98 -3.96
N VAL A 265 -18.77 7.01 -2.65
CA VAL A 265 -19.72 7.54 -1.66
C VAL A 265 -19.67 9.07 -1.54
N TYR A 266 -18.49 9.66 -1.72
CA TYR A 266 -18.29 11.11 -1.66
C TYR A 266 -18.52 11.74 -3.04
N THR A 267 -19.72 12.29 -3.23
CA THR A 267 -20.11 12.98 -4.48
C THR A 267 -20.17 14.50 -4.33
N ASP A 268 -20.16 15.00 -3.09
CA ASP A 268 -20.26 16.42 -2.75
C ASP A 268 -18.90 17.09 -2.48
N ARG A 269 -17.83 16.30 -2.37
CA ARG A 269 -16.47 16.74 -2.05
C ARG A 269 -15.41 15.74 -2.56
N PRO A 270 -14.15 16.16 -2.74
CA PRO A 270 -13.07 15.24 -3.05
C PRO A 270 -12.62 14.42 -1.83
N ILE A 271 -11.91 13.32 -2.10
CA ILE A 271 -11.23 12.53 -1.06
C ILE A 271 -9.71 12.72 -1.11
N PHE A 272 -9.08 12.74 0.06
CA PHE A 272 -7.65 12.56 0.24
C PHE A 272 -7.42 11.18 0.84
N SER A 273 -6.87 10.27 0.05
CA SER A 273 -6.64 8.88 0.44
C SER A 273 -5.17 8.58 0.48
N TRP A 274 -4.70 7.97 1.58
CA TRP A 274 -3.39 7.35 1.66
C TRP A 274 -3.53 5.86 1.94
N MET A 275 -3.00 5.04 1.05
CA MET A 275 -2.95 3.59 1.17
C MET A 275 -1.49 3.14 1.30
N TRP A 276 -1.21 2.27 2.27
CA TRP A 276 0.11 1.70 2.52
C TRP A 276 0.02 0.17 2.63
N PRO A 277 -0.01 -0.56 1.50
CA PRO A 277 -0.06 -2.02 1.53
C PRO A 277 1.34 -2.57 1.82
N ALA A 278 1.60 -2.96 3.08
CA ALA A 278 2.87 -3.52 3.49
C ALA A 278 2.96 -5.04 3.29
N LYS A 279 1.87 -5.77 3.54
CA LYS A 279 1.87 -7.24 3.53
C LYS A 279 2.16 -7.86 2.18
N ILE A 280 1.91 -7.14 1.09
CA ILE A 280 2.09 -7.68 -0.27
C ILE A 280 3.56 -7.89 -0.64
N SER A 281 4.49 -7.11 -0.08
CA SER A 281 5.89 -7.08 -0.51
C SER A 281 6.92 -7.09 0.63
N HIS A 282 6.54 -6.73 1.87
CA HIS A 282 7.49 -6.59 2.99
C HIS A 282 8.38 -7.82 3.22
N ASN A 283 7.83 -9.04 3.04
CA ASN A 283 8.57 -10.30 3.20
C ASN A 283 8.56 -11.16 1.92
N GLN A 284 8.11 -10.61 0.79
CA GLN A 284 7.91 -11.34 -0.47
C GLN A 284 8.43 -10.49 -1.63
N VAL A 285 9.65 -10.78 -2.11
CA VAL A 285 10.28 -10.04 -3.22
C VAL A 285 9.44 -10.06 -4.51
N ASP A 286 8.69 -11.14 -4.74
CA ASP A 286 7.81 -11.34 -5.88
C ASP A 286 6.33 -11.06 -5.59
N GLY A 287 5.97 -10.71 -4.35
CA GLY A 287 4.56 -10.61 -3.96
C GLY A 287 3.82 -9.50 -4.70
N ILE A 288 4.51 -8.39 -5.00
CA ILE A 288 3.95 -7.29 -5.79
C ILE A 288 3.57 -7.71 -7.23
N LYS A 289 4.11 -8.81 -7.76
CA LYS A 289 3.73 -9.34 -9.07
C LYS A 289 2.23 -9.64 -9.16
N ARG A 290 1.63 -10.04 -8.04
CA ARG A 290 0.18 -10.32 -7.96
C ARG A 290 -0.68 -9.07 -8.18
N MET A 291 -0.10 -7.88 -8.04
CA MET A 291 -0.80 -6.62 -8.28
C MET A 291 -0.79 -6.17 -9.74
N ASP A 292 -0.01 -6.77 -10.65
CA ASP A 292 0.16 -6.24 -12.01
C ASP A 292 -1.18 -6.16 -12.77
N GLN A 293 -1.82 -7.31 -12.99
CA GLN A 293 -3.13 -7.35 -13.65
C GLN A 293 -4.24 -6.78 -12.77
N PHE A 294 -4.15 -6.97 -11.46
CA PHE A 294 -5.14 -6.47 -10.50
C PHE A 294 -5.26 -4.94 -10.55
N LEU A 295 -4.14 -4.23 -10.55
CA LEU A 295 -4.10 -2.77 -10.64
C LEU A 295 -4.67 -2.29 -11.98
N ILE A 296 -4.31 -2.92 -13.10
CA ILE A 296 -4.91 -2.57 -14.41
C ILE A 296 -6.43 -2.67 -14.34
N ASN A 297 -6.96 -3.76 -13.76
CA ASN A 297 -8.39 -3.96 -13.64
C ASN A 297 -9.04 -2.93 -12.71
N PHE A 298 -8.38 -2.56 -11.60
CA PHE A 298 -8.84 -1.51 -10.68
C PHE A 298 -8.90 -0.14 -11.36
N PHE A 299 -7.83 0.25 -12.05
CA PHE A 299 -7.77 1.56 -12.69
C PHE A 299 -8.70 1.65 -13.90
N LYS A 300 -8.86 0.57 -14.68
CA LYS A 300 -9.82 0.52 -15.80
C LYS A 300 -11.26 0.72 -15.33
N ARG A 301 -11.70 0.00 -14.30
CA ARG A 301 -13.09 0.08 -13.81
C ARG A 301 -13.39 1.39 -13.09
N ASN A 302 -12.38 2.04 -12.51
CA ASN A 302 -12.49 3.34 -11.83
C ASN A 302 -12.05 4.54 -12.69
N LYS A 303 -11.78 4.35 -13.99
CA LYS A 303 -11.17 5.36 -14.87
C LYS A 303 -11.88 6.71 -14.79
N LYS A 304 -13.21 6.72 -14.89
CA LYS A 304 -14.02 7.95 -14.84
C LYS A 304 -13.80 8.77 -13.56
N THR A 305 -13.70 8.12 -12.41
CA THR A 305 -13.48 8.83 -11.13
C THR A 305 -12.02 9.29 -11.01
N LEU A 306 -11.08 8.48 -11.52
CA LEU A 306 -9.65 8.75 -11.48
C LEU A 306 -9.21 9.84 -12.47
N GLU A 307 -9.96 10.10 -13.55
CA GLU A 307 -9.68 11.17 -14.52
C GLU A 307 -9.65 12.57 -13.88
N ASN A 308 -10.40 12.79 -12.79
CA ASN A 308 -10.33 14.02 -12.00
C ASN A 308 -9.64 13.78 -10.65
N SER A 309 -8.47 13.13 -10.68
CA SER A 309 -7.69 12.80 -9.48
C SER A 309 -6.18 12.97 -9.72
N PHE A 310 -5.46 13.41 -8.70
CA PHE A 310 -4.01 13.21 -8.61
C PHE A 310 -3.75 11.84 -8.00
N VAL A 311 -3.10 10.96 -8.76
CA VAL A 311 -2.75 9.61 -8.29
C VAL A 311 -1.25 9.45 -8.21
N PHE A 312 -0.75 9.13 -7.02
CA PHE A 312 0.65 8.83 -6.75
C PHE A 312 0.79 7.34 -6.48
N PHE A 313 1.60 6.65 -7.27
CA PHE A 313 2.03 5.28 -7.01
C PHE A 313 3.52 5.32 -6.64
N ALA A 314 3.81 5.04 -5.37
CA ALA A 314 5.11 5.28 -4.76
C ALA A 314 5.53 4.09 -3.90
N ALA A 315 6.75 4.15 -3.39
CA ALA A 315 7.28 3.24 -2.39
C ALA A 315 7.97 4.04 -1.28
N ASP A 316 8.08 3.44 -0.11
CA ASP A 316 8.71 4.04 1.07
C ASP A 316 10.23 3.76 1.14
N HIS A 317 10.61 2.52 0.87
CA HIS A 317 11.97 2.03 0.81
C HIS A 317 12.08 0.78 -0.08
N GLY A 318 13.31 0.40 -0.41
CA GLY A 318 13.58 -0.86 -1.12
C GLY A 318 13.43 -2.09 -0.23
N TYR A 319 13.39 -3.27 -0.83
CA TYR A 319 13.28 -4.55 -0.12
C TYR A 319 14.39 -4.76 0.92
N ARG A 320 14.00 -5.20 2.13
CA ARG A 320 14.90 -5.39 3.28
C ARG A 320 14.82 -6.78 3.90
N PHE A 321 13.65 -7.42 3.89
CA PHE A 321 13.37 -8.64 4.64
C PHE A 321 12.80 -9.75 3.76
N GLY A 322 13.18 -11.00 4.03
CA GLY A 322 12.65 -12.20 3.36
C GLY A 322 13.71 -12.96 2.57
N GLU A 323 13.54 -14.27 2.45
CA GLU A 323 14.50 -15.13 1.76
C GLU A 323 14.35 -15.03 0.24
N VAL A 324 15.45 -14.73 -0.47
CA VAL A 324 15.56 -14.96 -1.90
C VAL A 324 15.86 -16.45 -2.10
N THR A 325 14.83 -17.28 -2.04
CA THR A 325 14.96 -18.75 -1.95
C THR A 325 15.27 -19.43 -3.29
N SER A 326 15.02 -18.79 -4.43
CA SER A 326 15.54 -19.25 -5.72
C SER A 326 15.56 -18.13 -6.77
N LEU A 327 16.66 -18.04 -7.52
CA LEU A 327 16.58 -17.53 -8.88
C LEU A 327 16.02 -18.66 -9.73
N LEU A 328 14.70 -18.64 -9.94
CA LEU A 328 14.15 -19.37 -11.07
C LEU A 328 14.72 -18.74 -12.33
N GLU A 329 15.61 -19.48 -12.99
CA GLU A 329 15.97 -19.29 -14.38
C GLU A 329 14.65 -19.26 -15.16
N PHE A 330 14.17 -18.06 -15.51
CA PHE A 330 13.05 -17.92 -16.43
C PHE A 330 13.57 -18.36 -17.79
N ALA A 331 13.46 -19.65 -18.06
CA ALA A 331 13.54 -20.20 -19.40
C ALA A 331 12.32 -19.66 -20.18
N TYR A 332 12.42 -18.41 -20.63
CA TYR A 332 11.62 -17.96 -21.75
C TYR A 332 11.93 -18.87 -22.94
N THR A 333 10.90 -19.21 -23.68
CA THR A 333 10.85 -20.07 -24.86
C THR A 333 11.61 -19.51 -26.08
N ALA A 334 12.85 -19.08 -25.86
CA ALA A 334 13.83 -18.79 -26.88
C ALA A 334 15.20 -19.27 -26.37
N ASN A 335 16.09 -19.67 -27.27
CA ASN A 335 17.35 -20.38 -26.98
C ASN A 335 18.34 -19.64 -26.06
N PHE A 336 17.98 -18.56 -25.37
CA PHE A 336 18.89 -17.79 -24.54
C PHE A 336 19.10 -18.44 -23.16
N THR A 337 20.36 -18.54 -22.73
CA THR A 337 20.73 -18.83 -21.34
C THR A 337 20.93 -17.52 -20.60
N THR A 338 20.23 -17.32 -19.48
CA THR A 338 20.39 -16.10 -18.68
C THR A 338 21.27 -16.36 -17.47
N TYR A 339 22.43 -15.70 -17.37
CA TYR A 339 23.33 -15.78 -16.22
C TYR A 339 23.18 -14.55 -15.33
N ARG A 340 23.24 -14.75 -14.02
CA ARG A 340 23.34 -13.65 -13.06
C ARG A 340 24.79 -13.39 -12.72
N ILE A 341 25.25 -12.17 -12.95
CA ILE A 341 26.60 -11.75 -12.61
C ILE A 341 26.52 -10.82 -11.41
N ALA A 342 27.11 -11.26 -10.29
CA ALA A 342 27.30 -10.44 -9.11
C ALA A 342 28.78 -10.10 -8.96
N VAL A 343 29.09 -8.81 -8.84
CA VAL A 343 30.47 -8.31 -8.68
C VAL A 343 30.53 -7.51 -7.40
N LYS A 344 31.45 -7.90 -6.51
CA LYS A 344 31.82 -7.12 -5.33
C LYS A 344 33.16 -6.45 -5.57
N THR A 345 33.20 -5.12 -5.50
CA THR A 345 34.47 -4.40 -5.62
C THR A 345 35.32 -4.60 -4.35
N LYS A 346 36.64 -4.52 -4.50
CA LYS A 346 37.55 -4.55 -3.36
C LYS A 346 37.57 -3.17 -2.67
N SER A 347 38.23 -3.10 -1.53
CA SER A 347 38.48 -1.84 -0.81
C SER A 347 38.92 -0.71 -1.75
N PRO A 348 38.42 0.53 -1.57
CA PRO A 348 37.64 1.01 -0.42
C PRO A 348 36.12 0.99 -0.59
N GLN A 349 35.61 0.65 -1.79
CA GLN A 349 34.21 0.90 -2.15
C GLN A 349 33.26 -0.23 -1.75
N TYR A 350 33.73 -1.49 -1.74
CA TYR A 350 32.95 -2.70 -1.38
C TYR A 350 31.58 -2.84 -2.07
N ALA A 351 31.36 -2.10 -3.16
CA ALA A 351 30.09 -1.96 -3.84
C ALA A 351 29.66 -3.30 -4.44
N TYR A 352 28.38 -3.59 -4.30
CA TYR A 352 27.79 -4.85 -4.71
C TYR A 352 26.88 -4.61 -5.92
N PHE A 353 27.39 -4.98 -7.08
CA PHE A 353 26.69 -4.83 -8.35
C PHE A 353 26.11 -6.17 -8.79
N GLU A 354 24.95 -6.11 -9.42
CA GLU A 354 24.28 -7.24 -10.04
C GLU A 354 23.79 -6.85 -11.43
N THR A 355 23.97 -7.74 -12.41
CA THR A 355 23.34 -7.63 -13.72
C THR A 355 22.93 -9.01 -14.22
N LEU A 356 21.99 -9.03 -15.16
CA LEU A 356 21.62 -10.22 -15.90
C LEU A 356 22.33 -10.22 -17.24
N LEU A 357 22.87 -11.38 -17.60
CA LEU A 357 23.53 -11.67 -18.85
C LEU A 357 22.63 -12.57 -19.67
N LYS A 358 22.21 -12.17 -20.85
CA LYS A 358 21.51 -13.04 -21.81
C LYS A 358 22.54 -13.54 -22.82
N TYR A 359 22.78 -14.84 -22.82
CA TYR A 359 23.63 -15.50 -23.81
C TYR A 359 22.77 -16.22 -24.84
N ASP A 360 22.99 -15.94 -26.11
CA ASP A 360 22.40 -16.64 -27.23
C ASP A 360 23.39 -17.66 -27.81
N PRO A 361 23.20 -18.97 -27.56
CA PRO A 361 24.04 -20.02 -28.13
C PRO A 361 23.89 -20.15 -29.65
N SER A 362 22.82 -19.63 -30.26
CA SER A 362 22.62 -19.69 -31.70
C SER A 362 23.38 -18.61 -32.47
N THR A 363 23.65 -17.47 -31.82
CA THR A 363 24.39 -16.35 -32.40
C THR A 363 25.74 -16.08 -31.73
N ASP A 364 26.07 -16.82 -30.66
CA ASP A 364 27.22 -16.60 -29.78
C ASP A 364 27.28 -15.16 -29.25
N LYS A 365 26.11 -14.57 -28.99
CA LYS A 365 25.97 -13.20 -28.52
C LYS A 365 25.64 -13.14 -27.05
N THR A 366 26.14 -12.09 -26.42
CA THR A 366 25.95 -11.84 -25.01
C THR A 366 25.45 -10.42 -24.81
N GLU A 367 24.29 -10.27 -24.18
CA GLU A 367 23.66 -8.98 -23.86
C GLU A 367 23.56 -8.81 -22.35
N PHE A 368 23.95 -7.66 -21.84
CA PHE A 368 23.83 -7.34 -20.42
C PHE A 368 22.60 -6.47 -20.20
N GLU A 369 21.79 -6.83 -19.22
CA GLU A 369 20.76 -5.94 -18.70
C GLU A 369 21.39 -4.82 -17.85
N LYS A 370 20.53 -3.93 -17.35
CA LYS A 370 20.94 -2.81 -16.50
C LYS A 370 21.70 -3.33 -15.28
N VAL A 371 22.89 -2.80 -15.05
CA VAL A 371 23.67 -3.05 -13.83
C VAL A 371 23.01 -2.32 -12.67
N LEU A 372 22.61 -3.07 -11.65
CA LEU A 372 21.99 -2.59 -10.43
C LEU A 372 23.02 -2.63 -9.30
N ARG A 373 23.09 -1.55 -8.52
CA ARG A 373 23.80 -1.56 -7.25
C ARG A 373 22.82 -1.96 -6.15
N LEU A 374 23.17 -2.96 -5.36
CA LEU A 374 22.29 -3.58 -4.38
C LEU A 374 22.54 -3.08 -2.95
N ASP A 375 23.68 -2.43 -2.70
CA ASP A 375 24.04 -1.80 -1.43
C ASP A 375 23.79 -0.28 -1.45
N GLU A 376 23.57 0.33 -0.28
CA GLU A 376 23.36 1.77 -0.17
C GLU A 376 24.59 2.57 -0.64
N TYR A 377 24.34 3.74 -1.25
CA TYR A 377 25.41 4.56 -1.82
C TYR A 377 26.41 5.08 -0.77
N GLY A 378 26.04 5.20 0.51
CA GLY A 378 26.93 5.58 1.61
C GLY A 378 27.91 6.73 1.27
N GLY A 379 29.10 6.72 1.87
CA GLY A 379 30.21 7.62 1.50
C GLY A 379 31.01 7.18 0.27
N THR A 380 30.41 6.38 -0.62
CA THR A 380 31.15 5.65 -1.67
C THR A 380 31.03 6.24 -3.09
N VAL A 381 30.42 7.42 -3.22
CA VAL A 381 30.29 8.14 -4.50
C VAL A 381 30.99 9.49 -4.45
N GLU A 382 31.96 9.69 -5.35
CA GLU A 382 32.25 11.04 -5.84
C GLU A 382 31.13 11.42 -6.81
N CYS A 383 30.45 12.53 -6.54
CA CYS A 383 29.33 12.99 -7.38
C CYS A 383 29.84 13.32 -8.79
N THR A 384 29.12 12.87 -9.82
CA THR A 384 29.31 13.39 -11.19
C THR A 384 28.71 14.79 -11.31
N ASP A 385 29.18 15.57 -12.29
CA ASP A 385 28.67 16.92 -12.54
C ASP A 385 27.14 16.96 -12.70
N SER A 386 26.53 18.05 -12.25
CA SER A 386 25.08 18.23 -12.24
C SER A 386 24.50 18.06 -13.65
N ILE A 387 23.67 17.04 -13.83
CA ILE A 387 22.84 16.93 -15.03
C ILE A 387 21.68 17.92 -14.85
N ARG A 388 21.56 18.83 -15.81
CA ARG A 388 20.57 19.94 -15.86
C ARG A 388 19.19 19.49 -15.34
N HIS A 389 18.74 20.08 -14.23
CA HIS A 389 17.36 19.93 -13.77
C HIS A 389 16.47 20.88 -14.58
N GLU A 390 15.67 20.34 -15.50
CA GLU A 390 14.54 21.08 -16.06
C GLU A 390 13.35 20.97 -15.10
N PRO A 391 12.74 22.09 -14.67
CA PRO A 391 11.50 22.06 -13.91
C PRO A 391 10.38 21.48 -14.77
N LEU A 392 9.79 20.36 -14.35
CA LEU A 392 8.66 19.72 -15.06
C LEU A 392 7.29 20.34 -14.73
N CYS A 393 7.24 21.31 -13.81
CA CYS A 393 6.02 22.01 -13.43
C CYS A 393 6.24 23.52 -13.51
N HIS A 394 5.49 24.19 -14.38
CA HIS A 394 5.32 25.64 -14.33
C HIS A 394 4.07 25.95 -13.49
N CYS A 395 4.22 26.82 -12.49
CA CYS A 395 3.05 27.42 -11.86
C CYS A 395 2.33 28.27 -12.92
N ARG A 396 1.01 28.10 -13.02
CA ARG A 396 0.18 28.94 -13.89
C ARG A 396 0.06 30.32 -13.23
N GLU A 397 0.42 31.38 -13.97
CA GLU A 397 0.22 32.78 -13.52
C GLU A 397 -1.26 33.09 -13.24
#